data_AF-A0A2S7CYG3-F1
#
_entry.id   AF-A0A2S7CYG3-F1
#
_cell.length_a   1.000
_cell.length_b   1.000
_cell.length_c   1.000
_cell.angle_alpha   90.00
_cell.angle_beta   90.00
_cell.angle_gamma   90.00
#
_symmetry.space_group_name_H-M   'P 1'
#
loop_
_entity.id
_entity.type
_entity.pdbx_description
1 polymer ?
#
loop_
_entity_poly.entity_id
_entity_poly.type
_entity_poly.pdbx_seq_one_letter_code
_entity_poly.pdbx_strand_id
1 'polypeptide(L)'
;MSNKRLKSLRTNAFNAQSGRCYYCDRPMWLSSPGELGLRPRSARSYQCTAEHLVAQQDGGLDIPENVVAACCLCNLRRHQRPTPAPSPEVYRVQVQHRVAKGKWHSPGLRVAMTKASRGITIG
;
A
#
# COMPACT_ATOMS: atom_id res chain seq x y z
N MET A 1 1.63 18.08 13.52
CA MET A 1 1.70 16.61 13.32
C MET A 1 3.15 16.19 13.13
N SER A 2 3.62 15.14 13.82
CA SER A 2 5.01 14.69 13.64
C SER A 2 5.11 13.66 12.53
N ASN A 3 5.93 13.95 11.52
CA ASN A 3 6.30 13.02 10.45
C ASN A 3 6.76 11.64 11.00
N LYS A 4 7.30 11.62 12.22
CA LYS A 4 7.72 10.41 12.94
C LYS A 4 6.56 9.48 13.31
N ARG A 5 5.42 10.03 13.75
CA ARG A 5 4.23 9.23 14.13
C ARG A 5 3.63 8.54 12.91
N LEU A 6 3.39 9.28 11.83
CA LEU A 6 2.84 8.71 10.59
C LEU A 6 3.78 7.66 9.97
N LYS A 7 5.09 7.88 10.03
CA LYS A 7 6.08 6.85 9.65
C LYS A 7 5.95 5.57 10.46
N SER A 8 5.79 5.69 11.78
CA SER A 8 5.59 4.53 12.67
C SER A 8 4.30 3.77 12.33
N LEU A 9 3.18 4.48 12.16
CA LEU A 9 1.91 3.89 11.75
C LEU A 9 2.01 3.15 10.41
N ARG A 10 2.67 3.76 9.42
CA ARG A 10 2.93 3.13 8.12
C ARG A 10 3.71 1.82 8.26
N THR A 11 4.78 1.83 9.05
CA THR A 11 5.61 0.62 9.27
C THR A 11 4.82 -0.46 10.00
N ASN A 12 4.04 -0.09 11.02
CA ASN A 12 3.20 -1.03 11.75
C ASN A 12 2.13 -1.66 10.85
N ALA A 13 1.42 -0.84 10.07
CA ALA A 13 0.43 -1.32 9.11
C ALA A 13 1.05 -2.20 8.02
N PHE A 14 2.24 -1.85 7.52
CA PHE A 14 2.98 -2.68 6.57
C PHE A 14 3.25 -4.07 7.15
N ASN A 15 3.76 -4.15 8.37
CA ASN A 15 4.05 -5.42 9.04
C ASN A 15 2.77 -6.23 9.32
N ALA A 16 1.73 -5.60 9.86
CA ALA A 16 0.44 -6.24 10.14
C ALA A 16 -0.23 -6.80 8.86
N GLN A 17 0.01 -6.15 7.71
CA GLN A 17 -0.49 -6.58 6.41
C GLN A 17 0.48 -7.52 5.65
N SER A 18 1.51 -8.04 6.32
CA SER A 18 2.52 -8.91 5.70
C SER A 18 3.19 -8.28 4.45
N GLY A 19 3.38 -6.95 4.47
CA GLY A 19 3.96 -6.18 3.38
C GLY A 19 3.06 -6.04 2.15
N ARG A 20 1.77 -6.35 2.24
CA ARG A 20 0.82 -6.33 1.12
C ARG A 20 -0.06 -5.09 1.16
N CYS A 21 -0.31 -4.51 -0.01
CA CYS A 21 -1.18 -3.35 -0.16
C CYS A 21 -2.62 -3.67 0.27
N TYR A 22 -3.22 -2.83 1.12
CA TYR A 22 -4.59 -2.97 1.60
C TYR A 22 -5.62 -3.14 0.47
N TYR A 23 -5.43 -2.42 -0.65
CA TYR A 23 -6.38 -2.42 -1.76
C TYR A 23 -6.13 -3.50 -2.81
N CYS A 24 -4.91 -3.61 -3.35
CA CYS A 24 -4.60 -4.50 -4.48
C CYS A 24 -3.94 -5.82 -4.07
N ASP A 25 -3.60 -6.00 -2.80
CA ASP A 25 -3.00 -7.22 -2.23
C ASP A 25 -1.64 -7.61 -2.85
N ARG A 26 -1.01 -6.69 -3.60
CA ARG A 26 0.34 -6.87 -4.15
C ARG A 26 1.41 -6.51 -3.12
N PRO A 27 2.59 -7.15 -3.17
CA PRO A 27 3.72 -6.79 -2.31
C PRO A 27 4.12 -5.33 -2.52
N MET A 28 4.57 -4.70 -1.45
CA MET A 28 5.10 -3.34 -1.42
C MET A 28 6.54 -3.36 -0.95
N TRP A 29 7.28 -2.29 -1.24
CA TRP A 29 8.56 -2.03 -0.60
C TRP A 29 8.43 -0.89 0.41
N LEU A 30 9.14 -1.00 1.53
CA LEU A 30 9.09 -0.03 2.62
C LEU A 30 10.22 1.00 2.53
N SER A 31 11.44 0.54 2.22
CA SER A 31 12.66 1.36 2.24
C SER A 31 13.23 1.57 0.84
N SER A 32 13.29 0.52 0.01
CA SER A 32 13.88 0.62 -1.33
C SER A 32 13.23 -0.30 -2.38
N PRO A 33 13.23 0.11 -3.66
CA PRO A 33 12.79 -0.73 -4.78
C PRO A 33 13.40 -2.14 -4.86
N GLY A 34 14.63 -2.30 -4.35
CA GLY A 34 15.38 -3.56 -4.39
C GLY A 34 14.69 -4.69 -3.64
N GLU A 35 13.87 -4.38 -2.64
CA GLU A 35 13.07 -5.36 -1.87
C GLU A 35 12.13 -6.19 -2.76
N LEU A 36 11.71 -5.65 -3.92
CA LEU A 36 10.84 -6.35 -4.87
C LEU A 36 11.59 -6.92 -6.09
N GLY A 37 12.92 -6.79 -6.16
CA GLY A 37 13.71 -7.18 -7.33
C GLY A 37 13.33 -6.42 -8.62
N LEU A 38 12.70 -5.25 -8.48
CA LEU A 38 12.23 -4.45 -9.61
C LEU A 38 13.18 -3.28 -9.91
N ARG A 39 13.26 -2.90 -11.19
CA ARG A 39 13.90 -1.64 -11.60
C ARG A 39 13.19 -0.46 -10.91
N PRO A 40 13.92 0.58 -10.44
CA PRO A 40 13.32 1.69 -9.68
C PRO A 40 12.10 2.35 -10.35
N ARG A 41 12.16 2.59 -11.67
CA ARG A 41 11.03 3.17 -12.43
C ARG A 41 9.76 2.31 -12.37
N SER A 42 9.92 0.99 -12.44
CA SER A 42 8.82 0.03 -12.38
C SER A 42 8.31 -0.16 -10.96
N ALA A 43 9.20 -0.06 -9.96
CA ALA A 43 8.89 -0.29 -8.56
C ALA A 43 8.12 0.87 -7.90
N ARG A 44 8.23 2.11 -8.39
CA ARG A 44 7.63 3.30 -7.74
C ARG A 44 6.15 3.13 -7.39
N SER A 45 5.39 2.49 -8.26
CA SER A 45 3.95 2.22 -8.04
C SER A 45 3.66 1.31 -6.83
N TYR A 46 4.64 0.53 -6.38
CA TYR A 46 4.58 -0.41 -5.26
C TYR A 46 5.19 0.14 -3.95
N GLN A 47 5.56 1.43 -3.90
CA GLN A 47 6.03 2.05 -2.67
C GLN A 47 4.96 1.98 -1.58
N CYS A 48 5.31 1.54 -0.38
CA CYS A 48 4.46 1.61 0.80
C CYS A 48 4.23 3.07 1.22
N THR A 49 2.96 3.49 1.27
CA THR A 49 2.50 4.76 1.82
C THR A 49 1.53 4.53 2.99
N ALA A 50 1.41 5.53 3.86
CA ALA A 50 0.35 5.57 4.85
C ALA A 50 -0.94 6.01 4.14
N GLU A 51 -1.98 5.20 4.24
CA GLU A 51 -3.30 5.51 3.72
C GLU A 51 -4.26 5.70 4.89
N HIS A 52 -4.96 6.83 4.90
CA HIS A 52 -6.02 7.08 5.87
C HIS A 52 -7.36 6.54 5.34
N LEU A 53 -8.04 5.70 6.13
CA LEU A 53 -9.34 5.13 5.76
C LEU A 53 -10.40 6.23 5.72
N VAL A 54 -10.44 7.06 6.75
CA VAL A 54 -11.08 8.39 6.76
C VAL A 54 -10.01 9.41 6.40
N ALA A 55 -10.20 10.14 5.29
CA ALA A 55 -9.19 11.11 4.84
C ALA A 55 -8.99 12.22 5.87
N GLN A 56 -7.77 12.77 5.96
CA GLN A 56 -7.47 13.86 6.91
C GLN A 56 -8.35 15.09 6.67
N GLN A 57 -8.65 15.43 5.42
CA GLN A 57 -9.54 16.54 5.07
C GLN A 57 -10.98 16.34 5.57
N ASP A 58 -11.38 15.08 5.79
CA ASP A 58 -12.69 14.69 6.31
C ASP A 58 -12.64 14.42 7.84
N GLY A 59 -11.57 14.85 8.53
CA GLY A 59 -11.39 14.70 9.98
C GLY A 59 -10.68 13.42 10.44
N GLY A 60 -10.08 12.66 9.51
CA GLY A 60 -9.36 11.43 9.84
C GLY A 60 -8.13 11.63 10.74
N LEU A 61 -8.00 10.81 11.78
CA LEU A 61 -6.92 10.90 12.77
C LEU A 61 -5.71 10.01 12.42
N ASP A 62 -4.53 10.37 12.93
CA ASP A 62 -3.30 9.57 12.88
C ASP A 62 -3.30 8.51 14.00
N ILE A 63 -4.21 7.54 13.89
CA ILE A 63 -4.35 6.40 14.82
C ILE A 63 -4.19 5.07 14.06
N PRO A 64 -3.72 4.00 14.74
CA PRO A 64 -3.55 2.68 14.11
C PRO A 64 -4.79 2.16 13.38
N GLU A 65 -5.98 2.44 13.90
CA GLU A 65 -7.26 1.96 13.36
C GLU A 65 -7.65 2.69 12.06
N ASN A 66 -7.13 3.90 11.85
CA ASN A 66 -7.44 4.71 10.66
C ASN A 66 -6.32 4.67 9.61
N VAL A 67 -5.15 4.10 9.90
CA VAL A 67 -4.02 4.06 8.98
C VAL A 67 -3.72 2.64 8.53
N VAL A 68 -3.80 2.42 7.23
CA VAL A 68 -3.41 1.18 6.57
C VAL A 68 -2.19 1.41 5.67
N ALA A 69 -1.48 0.35 5.31
CA ALA A 69 -0.42 0.43 4.31
C ALA A 69 -1.01 0.20 2.92
N ALA A 70 -0.82 1.16 2.02
CA ALA A 70 -1.25 1.04 0.62
C ALA A 70 -0.09 1.34 -0.32
N CYS A 71 -0.12 0.75 -1.51
CA CYS A 71 0.88 1.10 -2.51
C CYS A 71 0.58 2.50 -3.06
N CYS A 72 1.63 3.24 -3.44
CA CYS A 72 1.53 4.59 -3.97
C CYS A 72 0.48 4.71 -5.09
N LEU A 73 0.39 3.71 -5.99
CA LEU A 73 -0.61 3.70 -7.05
C LEU A 73 -2.06 3.67 -6.53
N CYS A 74 -2.35 2.81 -5.55
CA CYS A 74 -3.70 2.66 -5.04
C CYS A 74 -4.12 3.88 -4.22
N ASN A 75 -3.24 4.35 -3.33
CA ASN A 75 -3.48 5.51 -2.50
C ASN A 75 -3.73 6.75 -3.38
N LEU A 76 -2.81 7.06 -4.29
CA LEU A 76 -2.96 8.21 -5.20
C LEU A 76 -4.27 8.15 -6.01
N ARG A 77 -4.59 7.00 -6.61
CA ARG A 77 -5.79 6.84 -7.43
C ARG A 77 -7.10 6.89 -6.63
N ARG A 78 -7.08 6.65 -5.31
CA ARG A 78 -8.29 6.78 -4.48
C ARG A 78 -8.64 8.26 -4.32
N HIS A 79 -7.63 9.09 -4.05
CA HIS A 79 -7.80 10.51 -3.76
C HIS A 79 -7.78 11.42 -5.01
N GLN A 80 -7.42 10.88 -6.17
CA GLN A 80 -7.61 11.55 -7.48
C GLN A 80 -9.05 11.47 -8.01
N ARG A 81 -9.92 10.69 -7.36
CA ARG A 81 -11.34 10.56 -7.76
C ARG A 81 -12.18 11.73 -7.23
N PRO A 82 -13.39 11.94 -7.76
CA PRO A 82 -14.28 13.00 -7.29
C PRO A 82 -14.49 12.93 -5.78
N THR A 83 -14.60 14.09 -5.13
CA THR A 83 -14.87 14.24 -3.70
C THR A 83 -16.35 13.98 -3.40
N PRO A 84 -16.70 13.21 -2.35
CA PRO A 84 -15.78 12.50 -1.44
C PRO A 84 -15.15 11.27 -2.11
N ALA A 85 -13.90 10.98 -1.73
CA ALA A 85 -13.23 9.76 -2.17
C ALA A 85 -14.10 8.52 -1.81
N PRO A 86 -14.11 7.47 -2.66
CA PRO A 86 -14.90 6.28 -2.37
C PRO A 86 -14.49 5.67 -1.03
N SER A 87 -15.45 5.02 -0.35
CA SER A 87 -15.16 4.28 0.87
C SER A 87 -14.04 3.26 0.61
N PRO A 88 -13.20 2.96 1.61
CA PRO A 88 -12.11 2.00 1.46
C PRO A 88 -12.57 0.64 0.91
N GLU A 89 -13.73 0.16 1.35
CA GLU A 89 -14.31 -1.14 0.99
C GLU A 89 -14.74 -1.15 -0.47
N VAL A 90 -15.50 -0.13 -0.90
CA VAL A 90 -15.96 0.02 -2.28
C VAL A 90 -14.76 0.14 -3.22
N TYR A 91 -13.76 0.94 -2.84
CA TYR A 91 -12.54 1.09 -3.63
C TYR A 91 -11.76 -0.22 -3.71
N ARG A 92 -11.62 -0.96 -2.61
CA ARG A 92 -10.96 -2.27 -2.57
C ARG A 92 -11.60 -3.26 -3.54
N VAL A 93 -12.93 -3.38 -3.54
CA VAL A 93 -13.66 -4.26 -4.46
C VAL A 93 -13.36 -3.91 -5.92
N GLN A 94 -13.41 -2.62 -6.26
CA GLN A 94 -13.13 -2.16 -7.62
C GLN A 94 -11.68 -2.42 -8.05
N VAL A 95 -10.73 -2.16 -7.15
CA VAL A 95 -9.30 -2.43 -7.38
C VAL A 95 -9.09 -3.93 -7.61
N GLN A 96 -9.61 -4.79 -6.75
CA GLN A 96 -9.48 -6.24 -6.85
C GLN A 96 -10.06 -6.78 -8.17
N HIS A 97 -11.23 -6.30 -8.57
CA HIS A 97 -11.83 -6.66 -9.86
C HIS A 97 -10.93 -6.26 -11.05
N ARG A 98 -10.26 -5.10 -11.00
CA ARG A 98 -9.30 -4.69 -12.05
C ARG A 98 -7.99 -5.47 -11.99
N VAL A 99 -7.52 -5.84 -10.80
CA VAL A 99 -6.35 -6.69 -10.61
C VAL A 99 -6.58 -8.07 -11.21
N ALA A 100 -7.74 -8.68 -10.97
CA ALA A 100 -8.12 -9.98 -11.53
C ALA A 100 -8.12 -9.98 -13.08
N LYS A 101 -8.50 -8.85 -13.68
CA LYS A 101 -8.46 -8.64 -15.14
C LYS A 101 -7.09 -8.24 -15.68
N GLY A 102 -6.07 -8.08 -14.84
CA GLY A 102 -4.75 -7.59 -15.24
C GLY A 102 -4.72 -6.11 -15.67
N LYS A 103 -5.73 -5.31 -15.30
CA LYS A 103 -5.95 -3.92 -15.76
C LYS A 103 -5.70 -2.86 -14.68
N TRP A 104 -4.93 -3.19 -13.64
CA TRP A 104 -4.65 -2.27 -12.53
C TRP A 104 -3.21 -1.76 -12.51
N HIS A 105 -2.24 -2.68 -12.48
CA HIS A 105 -0.82 -2.40 -12.59
C HIS A 105 -0.36 -2.44 -14.05
N SER A 106 0.84 -1.91 -14.33
CA SER A 106 1.43 -1.97 -15.67
C SER A 106 1.47 -3.43 -16.18
N PRO A 107 0.97 -3.71 -17.40
CA PRO A 107 1.00 -5.04 -17.98
C PRO A 107 2.42 -5.61 -17.99
N GLY A 108 2.57 -6.90 -17.68
CA GLY A 108 3.86 -7.60 -17.67
C GLY A 108 4.68 -7.47 -16.38
N LEU A 109 4.37 -6.52 -15.50
CA LEU A 109 5.07 -6.36 -14.23
C LEU A 109 4.49 -7.30 -13.16
N ARG A 110 5.01 -8.52 -13.09
CA ARG A 110 4.73 -9.46 -12.01
C ARG A 110 5.72 -9.22 -10.89
N VAL A 111 5.29 -8.55 -9.83
CA VAL A 111 6.01 -8.62 -8.55
C VAL A 111 5.84 -10.05 -8.06
N ALA A 112 6.94 -10.80 -7.99
CA ALA A 112 6.93 -12.11 -7.37
C ALA A 112 6.40 -11.95 -5.93
N MET A 113 5.48 -12.80 -5.52
CA MET A 113 5.19 -12.96 -4.11
C MET A 113 6.46 -13.55 -3.51
N THR A 114 7.34 -12.71 -2.97
CA THR A 114 8.50 -13.19 -2.23
C THR A 114 7.93 -14.07 -1.12
N LYS A 115 8.27 -15.37 -1.13
CA LYS A 115 8.04 -16.22 0.04
C LYS A 115 8.68 -15.47 1.21
N ALA A 116 7.91 -15.18 2.25
CA ALA A 116 8.41 -14.53 3.45
C ALA A 116 9.74 -15.18 3.82
N SER A 117 10.84 -14.43 3.72
CA SER A 117 12.14 -14.92 4.15
C SER A 117 11.97 -15.31 5.60
N ARG A 118 12.08 -16.61 5.87
CA ARG A 118 12.07 -17.17 7.23
C ARG A 118 13.10 -16.41 8.05
N GLY A 119 12.71 -16.08 9.28
CA GLY A 119 13.49 -15.30 10.21
C GLY A 119 14.95 -15.76 10.26
N ILE A 120 15.84 -14.79 10.15
CA ILE A 120 17.23 -14.94 10.53
C ILE A 120 17.23 -14.92 12.07
N THR A 121 17.26 -16.10 12.68
CA THR A 121 17.75 -16.27 14.06
C THR A 121 19.26 -16.30 13.96
N ILE A 122 19.94 -15.28 14.49
CA ILE A 122 21.37 -15.36 14.81
C ILE A 122 21.42 -15.57 16.32
N GLY A 123 22.15 -16.60 16.73
CA GLY A 123 22.25 -17.09 18.11
C GLY A 123 23.10 -16.23 19.02
#